data_AF-A0A971AXE1-F1
#
_entry.id   AF-A0A971AXE1-F1
#
_cell.length_a   1.000
_cell.length_b   1.000
_cell.length_c   1.000
_cell.angle_alpha   90.00
_cell.angle_beta   90.00
_cell.angle_gamma   90.00
#
_symmetry.space_group_name_H-M   'P 1'
#
loop_
_entity.id
_entity.type
_entity.pdbx_description
1 polymer ?
#
loop_
_entity_poly.entity_id
_entity_poly.type
_entity_poly.pdbx_seq_one_letter_code
_entity_poly.pdbx_strand_id
1 'polypeptide(L)'
;MTDGRADAYADDVFACGARGIITEPYTDFKTIARQHQDCFLAGEGDNRVLYRNDPAEIEAMVRDMVETSRLTGGYMMCIGNHIPWNVPPEAIKRYLDLSAELARR
;
A
#
# COMPACT_ATOMS: atom_id res chain seq x y z
N MET A 1 -7.04 5.17 10.12
CA MET A 1 -6.02 5.83 9.28
C MET A 1 -5.07 6.51 10.23
N THR A 2 -3.78 6.28 10.07
CA THR A 2 -2.73 6.93 10.87
C THR A 2 -1.49 7.14 10.02
N ASP A 3 -0.89 8.33 10.13
CA ASP A 3 0.49 8.52 9.74
C ASP A 3 1.38 7.77 10.73
N GLY A 4 2.59 7.41 10.33
CA GLY A 4 3.51 6.66 11.19
C GLY A 4 3.75 5.22 10.74
N ARG A 5 4.48 4.48 11.57
CA ARG A 5 4.67 3.03 11.43
C ARG A 5 3.68 2.31 12.34
N ALA A 6 2.73 1.57 11.78
CA ALA A 6 1.67 0.94 12.55
C ALA A 6 2.10 -0.36 13.27
N ASP A 7 3.27 -0.91 12.94
CA ASP A 7 3.72 -2.26 13.36
C ASP A 7 3.51 -2.56 14.85
N ALA A 8 3.89 -1.64 15.73
CA ALA A 8 3.85 -1.87 17.17
C ALA A 8 2.42 -1.84 17.76
N TYR A 9 1.45 -1.33 17.02
CA TYR A 9 0.09 -1.06 17.50
C TYR A 9 -1.00 -1.73 16.65
N ALA A 10 -0.62 -2.46 15.60
CA ALA A 10 -1.57 -3.09 14.69
C ALA A 10 -2.52 -4.04 15.44
N ASP A 11 -1.98 -4.90 16.29
CA ASP A 11 -2.76 -5.85 17.09
C ASP A 11 -3.76 -5.15 18.02
N ASP A 12 -3.33 -4.09 18.71
CA ASP A 12 -4.19 -3.31 19.61
C ASP A 12 -5.35 -2.63 18.84
N VAL A 13 -5.05 -2.09 17.65
CA VAL A 13 -6.04 -1.46 16.77
C VAL A 13 -7.07 -2.50 16.30
N PHE A 14 -6.64 -3.71 15.92
CA PHE A 14 -7.55 -4.79 15.57
C PHE A 14 -8.36 -5.30 16.77
N ALA A 15 -7.77 -5.37 17.97
CA ALA A 15 -8.46 -5.75 19.20
C ALA A 15 -9.59 -4.77 19.57
N CYS A 16 -9.47 -3.50 19.18
CA CYS A 16 -10.54 -2.50 19.29
C CYS A 16 -11.69 -2.68 18.28
N GLY A 17 -11.63 -3.69 17.40
CA GLY A 17 -12.65 -4.00 16.41
C GLY A 17 -12.48 -3.29 15.07
N ALA A 18 -11.33 -2.66 14.81
CA ALA A 18 -11.02 -2.11 13.49
C ALA A 18 -11.03 -3.22 12.43
N ARG A 19 -11.58 -2.93 11.25
CA ARG A 19 -11.59 -3.88 10.12
C ARG A 19 -10.35 -3.79 9.24
N GLY A 20 -9.51 -2.79 9.46
CA GLY A 20 -8.36 -2.54 8.63
C GLY A 20 -7.54 -1.33 9.06
N ILE A 21 -6.37 -1.20 8.45
CA ILE A 21 -5.39 -0.16 8.72
C ILE A 21 -5.05 0.55 7.40
N ILE A 22 -5.04 1.88 7.45
CA ILE A 22 -4.51 2.74 6.39
C ILE A 22 -3.35 3.51 7.00
N THR A 23 -2.16 3.36 6.44
CA THR A 23 -0.93 3.92 7.01
C THR A 23 0.15 4.13 5.95
N GLU A 24 1.41 4.22 6.36
CA GLU A 24 2.53 4.67 5.53
C GLU A 24 3.43 3.53 5.00
N PRO A 25 4.18 3.76 3.89
CA PRO A 25 4.93 2.73 3.16
C PRO A 25 6.02 1.99 3.96
N TYR A 26 6.38 2.51 5.13
CA TYR A 26 7.41 1.92 6.00
C TYR A 26 6.82 1.09 7.14
N THR A 27 5.50 0.85 7.13
CA THR A 27 4.83 -0.19 7.91
C THR A 27 5.11 -1.55 7.28
N ASP A 28 5.29 -2.60 8.09
CA ASP A 28 5.43 -3.97 7.60
C ASP A 28 4.06 -4.58 7.28
N PHE A 29 3.53 -4.22 6.10
CA PHE A 29 2.22 -4.69 5.64
C PHE A 29 2.15 -6.22 5.50
N LYS A 30 3.22 -6.89 5.08
CA LYS A 30 3.21 -8.35 4.88
C LYS A 30 3.13 -9.10 6.20
N THR A 31 3.79 -8.60 7.25
CA THR A 31 3.64 -9.17 8.60
C THR A 31 2.21 -8.98 9.11
N ILE A 32 1.66 -7.77 9.01
CA ILE A 32 0.28 -7.49 9.42
C ILE A 32 -0.73 -8.35 8.65
N ALA A 33 -0.60 -8.44 7.32
CA ALA A 33 -1.50 -9.23 6.47
C ALA A 33 -1.50 -10.73 6.85
N ARG A 34 -0.33 -11.29 7.21
CA ARG A 34 -0.23 -12.70 7.63
C ARG A 34 -0.84 -12.94 9.01
N GLN A 35 -0.72 -11.98 9.92
CA GLN A 35 -1.28 -12.07 11.28
C GLN A 35 -2.80 -11.85 11.30
N HIS A 36 -3.29 -10.97 10.42
CA HIS A 36 -4.69 -10.55 10.34
C HIS A 36 -5.27 -10.83 8.95
N GLN A 37 -5.45 -12.10 8.60
CA GLN A 37 -5.74 -12.54 7.22
C GLN A 37 -7.01 -11.95 6.60
N ASP A 38 -8.03 -11.57 7.37
CA ASP A 38 -9.29 -11.01 6.85
C ASP A 38 -9.38 -9.48 7.00
N CYS A 39 -8.25 -8.80 7.19
CA CYS A 39 -8.22 -7.36 7.36
C CYS A 39 -8.20 -6.58 6.04
N PHE A 40 -8.60 -5.31 6.11
CA PHE A 40 -8.42 -4.34 5.05
C PHE A 40 -7.10 -3.58 5.22
N LEU A 41 -6.26 -3.50 4.17
CA LEU A 41 -5.01 -2.74 4.18
C LEU A 41 -4.93 -1.74 3.03
N ALA A 42 -4.32 -0.58 3.27
CA ALA A 42 -4.01 0.43 2.26
C ALA A 42 -2.85 1.34 2.68
N GLY A 43 -2.12 1.90 1.71
CA GLY A 43 -1.10 2.93 1.91
C GLY A 43 0.35 2.46 1.82
N GLU A 44 0.57 1.23 1.36
CA GLU A 44 1.90 0.64 1.16
C GLU A 44 2.70 1.32 0.03
N GLY A 45 2.04 1.90 -0.96
CA GLY A 45 2.74 2.52 -2.10
C GLY A 45 3.46 3.81 -1.72
N ASP A 46 4.69 4.00 -2.20
CA ASP A 46 5.54 5.13 -1.83
C ASP A 46 5.55 6.24 -2.90
N ASN A 47 5.08 7.44 -2.54
CA ASN A 47 5.08 8.59 -3.45
C ASN A 47 6.49 9.00 -3.92
N ARG A 48 7.54 8.68 -3.16
CA ARG A 48 8.93 8.95 -3.54
C ARG A 48 9.37 8.11 -4.73
N VAL A 49 8.81 6.90 -4.89
CA VAL A 49 9.02 6.06 -6.08
C VAL A 49 8.37 6.73 -7.30
N LEU A 50 7.14 7.22 -7.16
CA LEU A 50 6.47 7.96 -8.24
C LEU A 50 7.23 9.25 -8.60
N TYR A 51 7.74 9.96 -7.59
CA TYR A 51 8.49 11.20 -7.79
C TYR A 51 9.77 11.00 -8.61
N ARG A 52 10.48 9.87 -8.41
CA ARG A 52 11.66 9.51 -9.21
C ARG A 52 11.33 9.13 -10.66
N ASN A 53 10.09 8.71 -10.93
CA ASN A 53 9.58 8.37 -12.27
C ASN A 53 10.43 7.34 -13.02
N ASP A 54 11.08 6.43 -12.28
CA ASP A 54 11.73 5.26 -12.88
C ASP A 54 10.66 4.19 -13.16
N PRO A 55 10.43 3.79 -14.43
CA PRO A 55 9.43 2.78 -14.77
C PRO A 55 9.63 1.44 -14.05
N ALA A 56 10.87 1.00 -13.86
CA ALA A 56 11.19 -0.27 -13.23
C ALA A 56 10.92 -0.23 -11.72
N GLU A 57 11.23 0.88 -11.05
CA GLU A 57 10.90 1.03 -9.63
C GLU A 57 9.38 1.07 -9.40
N ILE A 58 8.63 1.77 -10.25
CA ILE A 58 7.16 1.84 -10.16
C ILE A 58 6.55 0.45 -10.36
N GLU A 59 7.04 -0.31 -11.34
CA GLU A 59 6.57 -1.68 -11.57
C GLU A 59 6.90 -2.59 -10.38
N ALA A 60 8.12 -2.52 -9.85
CA ALA A 60 8.53 -3.30 -8.68
C ALA A 60 7.64 -2.98 -7.46
N MET A 61 7.37 -1.70 -7.19
CA MET A 61 6.47 -1.27 -6.12
C MET A 61 5.06 -1.82 -6.29
N VAL A 62 4.47 -1.72 -7.49
CA VAL A 62 3.11 -2.25 -7.75
C VAL A 62 3.08 -3.78 -7.57
N ARG A 63 4.11 -4.50 -8.02
CA ARG A 63 4.19 -5.96 -7.85
C ARG A 63 4.29 -6.36 -6.38
N ASP A 64 5.05 -5.61 -5.58
CA ASP A 64 5.16 -5.82 -4.14
C ASP A 64 3.82 -5.61 -3.42
N MET A 65 3.12 -4.53 -3.76
CA MET A 65 1.75 -4.26 -3.29
C MET A 65 0.76 -5.38 -3.68
N VAL A 66 0.86 -5.91 -4.90
CA VAL A 66 0.04 -7.04 -5.35
C VAL A 66 0.36 -8.31 -4.54
N GLU A 67 1.62 -8.55 -4.19
CA GLU A 67 1.98 -9.66 -3.31
C GLU A 67 1.30 -9.53 -1.94
N THR A 68 1.39 -8.37 -1.31
CA THR A 68 0.70 -8.06 -0.04
C THR A 68 -0.82 -8.24 -0.18
N SER A 69 -1.39 -7.78 -1.29
CA SER A 69 -2.83 -7.91 -1.56
C SER A 69 -3.31 -9.37 -1.59
N ARG A 70 -2.44 -10.33 -1.88
CA ARG A 70 -2.77 -11.77 -1.91
C ARG A 70 -2.72 -12.43 -0.53
N LEU A 71 -2.12 -11.76 0.45
CA LEU A 71 -1.98 -12.26 1.82
C LEU A 71 -3.19 -11.93 2.71
N THR A 72 -4.05 -11.00 2.29
CA THR A 72 -5.16 -10.50 3.10
C THR A 72 -6.51 -10.50 2.37
N GLY A 73 -7.62 -10.47 3.10
CA GLY A 73 -8.99 -10.51 2.60
C GLY A 73 -9.40 -9.20 1.90
N GLY A 74 -8.86 -8.06 2.33
CA GLY A 74 -9.13 -6.74 1.75
C GLY A 74 -7.86 -5.93 1.52
N TYR A 75 -7.69 -5.41 0.30
CA TYR A 75 -6.55 -4.55 -0.03
C TYR A 75 -6.97 -3.48 -1.05
N MET A 76 -6.51 -2.25 -0.84
CA MET A 76 -6.69 -1.15 -1.79
C MET A 76 -5.33 -0.66 -2.26
N MET A 77 -5.10 -0.68 -3.58
CA MET A 77 -3.93 -0.06 -4.19
C MET A 77 -3.94 1.43 -3.85
N CYS A 78 -3.02 1.85 -2.97
CA CYS A 78 -3.03 3.19 -2.40
C CYS A 78 -1.60 3.65 -2.11
N ILE A 79 -1.30 4.89 -2.51
CA ILE A 79 -0.04 5.57 -2.20
C ILE A 79 -0.17 6.25 -0.82
N GLY A 80 0.72 5.89 0.12
CA GLY A 80 0.84 6.50 1.44
C GLY A 80 1.46 7.91 1.39
N ASN A 81 1.15 8.71 2.42
CA ASN A 81 1.44 10.15 2.52
C ASN A 81 0.91 11.00 1.34
N HIS A 82 -0.15 10.53 0.68
CA HIS A 82 -0.74 11.12 -0.52
C HIS A 82 0.20 11.20 -1.74
N ILE A 83 -0.35 11.63 -2.89
CA ILE A 83 0.43 11.98 -4.09
C ILE A 83 0.59 13.50 -4.11
N PRO A 84 1.80 14.04 -3.87
CA PRO A 84 2.03 15.48 -3.92
C PRO A 84 1.86 16.06 -5.33
N TRP A 85 1.62 17.37 -5.41
CA TRP A 85 1.37 18.10 -6.66
C TRP A 85 2.50 18.04 -7.69
N ASN A 86 3.74 17.77 -7.24
CA ASN A 86 4.95 17.76 -8.06
C ASN A 86 5.36 16.36 -8.53
N VAL A 87 4.56 15.33 -8.29
CA VAL A 87 4.77 14.01 -8.88
C VAL A 87 4.46 14.07 -10.38
N PRO A 88 5.33 13.56 -11.27
CA PRO A 88 5.08 13.60 -12.71
C PRO A 88 3.79 12.85 -13.10
N PRO A 89 2.88 13.45 -13.90
CA PRO A 89 1.61 12.84 -14.28
C PRO A 89 1.76 11.46 -14.94
N GLU A 90 2.81 11.24 -15.72
CA GLU A 90 3.10 9.96 -16.35
C GLU A 90 3.49 8.86 -15.36
N ALA A 91 4.12 9.22 -14.24
CA ALA A 91 4.41 8.28 -13.15
C ALA A 91 3.11 7.82 -12.48
N ILE A 92 2.20 8.76 -12.23
CA ILE A 92 0.86 8.48 -11.70
C ILE A 92 0.09 7.59 -12.66
N LYS A 93 0.07 7.93 -13.95
CA LYS A 93 -0.61 7.12 -14.98
C LYS A 93 -0.04 5.70 -15.01
N ARG A 94 1.29 5.53 -14.99
CA ARG A 94 1.94 4.22 -14.97
C ARG A 94 1.53 3.39 -13.77
N TYR A 95 1.52 3.98 -12.57
CA TYR A 95 1.03 3.32 -11.35
C TYR A 95 -0.43 2.87 -11.50
N LEU A 96 -1.31 3.72 -12.01
CA LEU A 96 -2.73 3.40 -12.19
C LEU A 96 -2.95 2.31 -13.25
N ASP A 97 -2.27 2.39 -14.39
CA ASP A 97 -2.34 1.38 -15.46
C ASP A 97 -1.87 0.01 -14.94
N LEU A 98 -0.70 -0.04 -14.27
CA LEU A 98 -0.16 -1.26 -13.69
C LEU A 98 -1.07 -1.83 -12.60
N SER A 99 -1.67 -0.98 -11.76
CA SER A 99 -2.64 -1.41 -10.76
C SER A 99 -3.86 -2.03 -11.43
N ALA A 100 -4.40 -1.41 -12.47
CA ALA A 100 -5.54 -1.94 -13.22
C ALA A 100 -5.23 -3.26 -13.96
N GLU A 101 -3.98 -3.45 -14.39
CA GLU A 101 -3.53 -4.66 -15.07
C GLU A 101 -3.25 -5.82 -14.10
N LEU A 102 -2.47 -5.55 -13.04
CA LEU A 102 -1.88 -6.57 -12.17
C LEU A 102 -2.70 -6.84 -10.91
N ALA A 103 -3.42 -5.85 -10.37
CA ALA A 103 -4.20 -6.00 -9.13
C ALA A 103 -5.63 -6.51 -9.40
N ARG A 104 -5.74 -7.58 -10.18
CA ARG A 104 -6.99 -8.30 -10.46
C ARG A 104 -6.98 -9.66 -9.77
N ARG A 105 -8.13 -10.07 -9.22
CA ARG A 105 -8.37 -11.39 -8.65
C ARG A 105 -9.26 -12.21 -9.58
#